data_AF-F9RQ08-F1
#
_entry.id   AF-F9RQ08-F1
#
_cell.length_a   1.000
_cell.length_b   1.000
_cell.length_c   1.000
_cell.angle_alpha   90.00
_cell.angle_beta   90.00
_cell.angle_gamma   90.00
#
_symmetry.space_group_name_H-M   'P 1'
#
loop_
_entity.id
_entity.type
_entity.pdbx_description
1 polymer ?
#
loop_
_entity_poly.entity_id
_entity_poly.type
_entity_poly.pdbx_seq_one_letter_code
_entity_poly.pdbx_strand_id
1 'polypeptide(L)' 'MRILRTFSQADLIITTEGSYRTVRRYLSALIKAGYIRQQGRGQSAKYQLLRNTGPKPPAIKGDALFDQNTGERYELA' A
#
# COMPACT_ATOMS: atom_id res chain seq x y z
N MET A 1 -4.52 -17.41 -14.15
CA MET A 1 -3.80 -17.00 -12.93
C MET A 1 -4.56 -15.88 -12.23
N ARG A 2 -5.08 -16.13 -11.02
CA ARG A 2 -5.81 -15.13 -10.24
C ARG A 2 -4.78 -14.33 -9.45
N ILE A 3 -4.27 -13.23 -10.03
CA ILE A 3 -3.48 -12.26 -9.27
C ILE A 3 -4.29 -11.93 -8.01
N LEU A 4 -3.68 -12.07 -6.84
CA LEU A 4 -4.27 -11.73 -5.55
C LEU A 4 -4.60 -10.23 -5.56
N ARG A 5 -5.78 -9.88 -6.09
CA ARG A 5 -6.26 -8.50 -6.11
C ARG A 5 -6.50 -7.98 -4.70
N THR A 6 -6.54 -8.86 -3.70
CA THR A 6 -6.81 -8.56 -2.31
C THR A 6 -5.79 -9.23 -1.38
N PHE A 7 -5.31 -8.51 -0.37
CA PHE A 7 -4.40 -9.01 0.67
C PHE A 7 -4.77 -8.44 2.04
N SER A 8 -4.26 -8.99 3.13
CA SER A 8 -4.43 -8.41 4.47
C SER A 8 -3.14 -7.76 4.99
N GLN A 9 -3.27 -6.97 6.05
CA GLN A 9 -2.10 -6.41 6.74
C GLN A 9 -1.19 -7.51 7.31
N ALA A 10 -1.78 -8.59 7.85
CA ALA A 10 -1.04 -9.72 8.41
C ALA A 10 -0.21 -10.44 7.34
N ASP A 11 -0.79 -10.67 6.16
CA ASP A 11 -0.07 -11.28 5.03
C ASP A 11 1.18 -10.45 4.68
N LEU A 12 1.05 -9.12 4.67
CA LEU A 12 2.15 -8.21 4.32
C LEU A 12 3.24 -8.17 5.39
N ILE A 13 2.86 -8.19 6.67
CA ILE A 13 3.81 -8.28 7.79
C ILE A 13 4.62 -9.59 7.72
N ILE A 14 3.95 -10.72 7.49
CA ILE A 14 4.61 -12.04 7.43
C ILE A 14 5.54 -12.12 6.22
N THR A 15 5.08 -11.68 5.05
CA THR A 15 5.85 -11.83 3.80
C THR A 15 7.01 -10.85 3.68
N THR A 16 6.93 -9.67 4.30
CA THR A 16 7.99 -8.65 4.24
C THR A 16 8.87 -8.62 5.48
N GLU A 17 8.53 -9.40 6.51
CA GLU A 17 9.11 -9.32 7.86
C GLU A 17 9.08 -7.87 8.42
N GLY A 18 8.16 -7.05 7.92
CA GLY A 18 8.05 -5.63 8.26
C GLY A 18 7.31 -5.41 9.57
N SER A 19 7.71 -4.38 10.33
CA SER A 19 7.01 -4.02 11.56
C SER A 19 5.56 -3.60 11.31
N TYR A 20 4.67 -3.88 12.27
CA TYR A 20 3.27 -3.45 12.22
C TYR A 20 3.13 -1.95 11.91
N ARG A 21 3.96 -1.12 12.56
CA ARG A 21 3.94 0.34 12.39
C ARG A 21 4.34 0.75 10.98
N THR A 22 5.40 0.15 10.44
CA THR A 22 5.89 0.43 9.08
C THR A 22 4.84 0.04 8.03
N VAL A 23 4.29 -1.17 8.13
CA VAL A 23 3.26 -1.65 7.21
C VAL A 23 2.01 -0.78 7.28
N ARG A 24 1.54 -0.44 8.49
CA ARG A 24 0.36 0.41 8.66
C ARG A 24 0.56 1.81 8.05
N ARG A 25 1.73 2.42 8.26
CA ARG A 25 2.07 3.72 7.67
C ARG A 25 2.04 3.63 6.14
N TYR A 26 2.62 2.57 5.58
CA TYR A 26 2.66 2.35 4.14
C TYR A 26 1.27 2.14 3.53
N LEU A 27 0.44 1.29 4.11
CA LEU A 27 -0.94 1.09 3.66
C LEU A 27 -1.76 2.38 3.73
N SER A 28 -1.60 3.17 4.79
CA SER A 28 -2.28 4.46 4.92
C SER A 28 -1.88 5.43 3.81
N ALA A 29 -0.58 5.47 3.47
CA ALA A 29 -0.08 6.29 2.37
C ALA A 29 -0.65 5.84 1.01
N LEU A 30 -0.66 4.53 0.74
CA LEU A 30 -1.21 3.98 -0.50
C LEU A 30 -2.72 4.24 -0.64
N ILE A 31 -3.47 4.24 0.47
CA ILE A 31 -4.90 4.58 0.46
C ILE A 31 -5.10 6.06 0.15
N LYS A 32 -4.37 6.96 0.84
CA LYS A 32 -4.44 8.41 0.61
C LYS A 32 -4.13 8.74 -0.86
N ALA A 33 -3.14 8.06 -1.44
CA ALA A 33 -2.74 8.23 -2.84
C ALA A 33 -3.58 7.43 -3.85
N GLY A 34 -4.61 6.70 -3.41
CA GLY A 34 -5.56 5.99 -4.31
C GLY A 34 -5.03 4.71 -4.97
N TYR A 35 -3.88 4.18 -4.54
CA TYR A 35 -3.32 2.93 -5.08
C TYR A 35 -4.09 1.70 -4.62
N ILE A 36 -4.58 1.72 -3.38
CA ILE A 36 -5.32 0.61 -2.78
C ILE A 36 -6.59 1.11 -2.09
N ARG A 37 -7.56 0.21 -1.95
CA ARG A 37 -8.77 0.44 -1.18
C ARG A 37 -8.90 -0.58 -0.06
N GLN A 38 -9.20 -0.10 1.14
CA GLN A 38 -9.55 -0.96 2.27
C GLN A 38 -11.02 -1.41 2.16
N GLN A 39 -11.25 -2.71 2.33
CA GLN A 39 -12.55 -3.35 2.45
C GLN A 39 -12.67 -3.96 3.85
N GLY A 40 -13.72 -3.61 4.58
CA GLY A 40 -13.89 -4.00 5.98
C GLY A 40 -13.09 -3.13 6.96
N ARG A 41 -13.10 -3.52 8.24
CA ARG A 41 -12.45 -2.79 9.34
C ARG A 41 -11.76 -3.76 10.30
N GLY A 42 -10.76 -3.28 11.03
CA GLY A 42 -10.06 -4.09 12.03
C GLY A 42 -9.21 -5.21 11.41
N GLN A 43 -9.07 -6.33 12.14
CA GLN A 43 -8.20 -7.45 11.74
C GLN A 43 -8.69 -8.19 10.47
N SER A 44 -9.98 -8.11 10.15
CA SER A 44 -10.55 -8.71 8.94
C SER A 44 -10.43 -7.82 7.70
N ALA A 45 -9.82 -6.64 7.82
CA ALA A 45 -9.67 -5.73 6.70
C ALA A 45 -8.83 -6.37 5.58
N LYS A 46 -9.36 -6.31 4.36
CA LYS A 46 -8.67 -6.67 3.12
C LYS A 46 -8.38 -5.41 2.32
N TYR A 47 -7.23 -5.37 1.66
CA TYR A 47 -6.79 -4.27 0.82
C TYR A 47 -6.80 -4.73 -0.62
N GLN A 48 -7.50 -3.99 -1.47
CA GLN A 48 -7.58 -4.26 -2.90
C GLN A 48 -6.66 -3.32 -3.68
N LEU A 49 -5.84 -3.86 -4.58
CA LEU A 49 -5.06 -3.05 -5.51
C LEU A 49 -5.98 -2.43 -6.57
N LEU A 50 -5.99 -1.10 -6.67
CA LEU A 50 -6.78 -0.34 -7.64
C LEU A 50 -5.93 0.11 -8.82
N ARG A 51 -4.69 0.56 -8.54
CA ARG A 51 -3.79 1.14 -9.53
C ARG A 51 -2.47 0.38 -9.53
N ASN A 52 -2.11 -0.19 -10.67
CA ASN A 52 -0.80 -0.77 -10.91
C ASN A 52 -0.08 0.08 -11.96
N THR A 53 0.96 0.80 -11.55
CA THR A 53 1.72 1.71 -12.43
C THR A 53 3.00 1.10 -12.98
N GLY A 54 3.30 -0.16 -12.66
CA GLY A 54 4.50 -0.85 -13.14
C GLY A 54 5.22 -1.66 -12.06
N PRO A 55 6.44 -2.13 -12.36
CA PRO A 55 7.18 -3.05 -11.50
C PRO A 55 7.78 -2.39 -10.24
N LYS A 56 7.99 -1.07 -10.23
CA LYS A 56 8.56 -0.38 -9.07
C LYS A 56 7.45 0.06 -8.10
N PRO A 57 7.43 -0.37 -6.84
CA PRO A 57 6.40 0.09 -5.92
C PRO A 57 6.59 1.58 -5.57
N PRO A 58 5.50 2.32 -5.26
CA PRO A 58 5.59 3.65 -4.69
C PRO A 58 6.39 3.64 -3.38
N ALA A 59 7.25 4.63 -3.17
CA ALA A 59 8.14 4.72 -2.02
C ALA A 59 7.79 5.94 -1.15
N ILE A 60 7.82 5.78 0.18
CA ILE A 60 7.68 6.91 1.10
C ILE A 60 9.01 7.66 1.17
N LYS A 61 8.99 8.96 0.90
CA LYS A 61 10.14 9.88 1.00
C LYS A 61 9.74 11.09 1.85
N GLY A 62 10.20 11.13 3.10
CA GLY A 62 9.75 12.13 4.07
C GLY A 62 8.25 11.98 4.35
N ASP A 63 7.51 13.06 4.09
CA ASP A 63 6.05 13.13 4.23
C ASP A 63 5.30 12.98 2.90
N ALA A 64 5.94 12.42 1.88
CA ALA A 64 5.28 12.13 0.60
C ALA A 64 5.44 10.67 0.17
N LEU A 65 4.48 10.20 -0.63
CA LEU A 65 4.57 8.96 -1.38
C LEU A 65 4.96 9.30 -2.83
N PHE A 66 6.01 8.68 -3.34
CA PHE A 66 6.55 8.91 -4.67
C PHE A 66 6.42 7.64 -5.53
N ASP A 67 5.71 7.74 -6.65
CA ASP A 67 5.65 6.66 -7.64
C ASP A 67 6.84 6.76 -8.58
N GLN A 68 7.69 5.72 -8.55
CA GLN A 68 8.92 5.66 -9.33
C GLN A 68 8.70 5.26 -10.79
N ASN A 69 7.51 4.76 -11.14
CA ASN A 69 7.18 4.45 -12.54
C ASN A 69 6.65 5.68 -13.27
N THR A 70 5.82 6.49 -12.61
CA THR A 70 5.14 7.65 -13.23
C THR A 70 5.80 8.99 -12.91
N GLY A 71 6.59 9.07 -11.82
CA GLY A 71 7.16 10.31 -11.32
C GLY A 71 6.19 11.13 -10.45
N GLU A 72 4.98 10.62 -10.21
CA GLU A 72 3.97 11.30 -9.40
C GLU A 72 4.37 11.35 -7.91
N ARG A 73 4.02 12.46 -7.27
CA ARG A 73 4.26 12.70 -5.83
C ARG A 73 2.95 13.04 -5.14
N TYR A 74 2.70 12.39 -4.01
CA TYR A 74 1.52 12.55 -3.18
C TYR A 74 1.93 12.98 -1.78
N GLU A 75 1.54 14.17 -1.35
CA GLU A 75 1.78 14.63 0.02
C GLU A 75 0.89 13.86 1.01
N LEU A 76 1.46 13.44 2.14
CA LEU A 76 0.81 12.61 3.17
C LEU A 76 0.35 13.42 4.40
N ALA A 77 0.39 14.75 4.30
CA ALA A 77 -0.12 15.68 5.30
C ALA A 77 -1.57 15.39 5.73
#